data_AF-X0V3D6-F1
#
_entry.id   AF-X0V3D6-F1
#
_cell.length_a   1.000
_cell.length_b   1.000
_cell.length_c   1.000
_cell.angle_alpha   90.00
_cell.angle_beta   90.00
_cell.angle_gamma   90.00
#
_symmetry.space_group_name_H-M   'P 1'
#
loop_
_entity.id
_entity.type
_entity.pdbx_description
1 polymer ?
#
loop_
_entity_poly.entity_id
_entity_poly.type
_entity_poly.pdbx_seq_one_letter_code
_entity_poly.pdbx_strand_id
1 'polypeptide(L)'
;INADAIEEIEILTGGFNAEYGQAMSGVVNVKLKEGHQNLESSIKLTTGGVAGLPDYGTRRVEFNLGGPSLAENLLKILGVNPPGEFYFFMNGYGKVSDTNLPTAKKLYPHQSLSFPEWLLSDKQTQNLLEKLAPREENDWHAMYKSTWKISQRLQWSNSFDLSLNINQGYFMPRAFSSSSFPYRYIKILDNYNTITRTAVMLNSILVHTLSPKSFYELKLSRFSTEEHSAVQDLHWTEYRERLDLEPNFYVPSSRDGDIEVTYRDE
;
A
#
# COMPACT_ATOMS: atom_id res chain seq x y z
N ILE A 1 -0.60 -8.89 3.48
CA ILE A 1 0.07 -10.05 2.85
C ILE A 1 -0.98 -11.10 2.53
N ASN A 2 -1.03 -11.60 1.30
CA ASN A 2 -1.92 -12.71 0.92
C ASN A 2 -1.35 -14.03 1.47
N ALA A 3 -2.15 -14.77 2.26
CA ALA A 3 -1.72 -16.04 2.85
C ALA A 3 -1.36 -17.10 1.81
N ASP A 4 -1.97 -17.06 0.62
CA ASP A 4 -1.74 -18.03 -0.47
C ASP A 4 -0.34 -17.90 -1.10
N ALA A 5 0.37 -16.79 -0.83
CA ALA A 5 1.70 -16.50 -1.38
C ALA A 5 2.86 -16.90 -0.47
N ILE A 6 2.57 -17.33 0.76
CA ILE A 6 3.56 -17.62 1.80
C ILE A 6 3.89 -19.11 1.76
N GLU A 7 5.18 -19.48 1.64
CA GLU A 7 5.65 -20.89 1.67
C GLU A 7 6.08 -21.30 3.08
N GLU A 8 6.79 -20.42 3.80
CA GLU A 8 7.19 -20.62 5.20
C GLU A 8 7.29 -19.26 5.90
N ILE A 9 6.86 -19.17 7.15
CA ILE A 9 7.08 -17.99 8.00
C ILE A 9 8.12 -18.35 9.05
N GLU A 10 9.33 -17.80 8.94
CA GLU A 10 10.34 -17.88 9.99
C GLU A 10 10.44 -16.53 10.70
N ILE A 11 10.03 -16.49 11.97
CA ILE A 11 10.04 -15.29 12.80
C ILE A 11 11.34 -15.28 13.62
N LEU A 12 12.29 -14.43 13.25
CA LEU A 12 13.45 -14.14 14.08
C LEU A 12 13.09 -12.97 15.01
N THR A 13 12.60 -13.29 16.21
CA THR A 13 12.22 -12.29 17.23
C THR A 13 13.46 -11.65 17.86
N GLY A 14 13.94 -10.54 17.29
CA GLY A 14 14.84 -9.60 17.96
C GLY A 14 14.00 -8.56 18.71
N GLY A 15 14.10 -8.51 20.04
CA GLY A 15 13.22 -7.72 20.89
C GLY A 15 13.34 -6.20 20.70
N PHE A 16 12.31 -5.58 20.12
CA PHE A 16 11.98 -4.16 20.30
C PHE A 16 10.45 -3.99 20.33
N ASN A 17 9.95 -3.27 21.34
CA ASN A 17 8.54 -3.08 21.63
C ASN A 17 7.80 -2.31 20.54
N ALA A 18 6.56 -2.75 20.25
CA ALA A 18 5.62 -2.10 19.35
C ALA A 18 4.82 -1.04 20.11
N GLU A 19 5.17 0.24 19.94
CA GLU A 19 4.45 1.35 20.60
C GLU A 19 3.70 2.25 19.61
N TYR A 20 3.87 2.05 18.29
CA TYR A 20 3.16 2.82 17.27
C TYR A 20 2.68 1.89 16.15
N GLY A 21 1.42 2.06 15.75
CA GLY A 21 0.56 1.04 15.13
C GLY A 21 1.04 0.45 13.81
N GLN A 22 0.53 -0.76 13.52
CA GLN A 22 0.68 -1.54 12.27
C GLN A 22 2.10 -1.68 11.69
N ALA A 23 3.15 -1.42 12.48
CA ALA A 23 4.52 -1.73 12.12
C ALA A 23 4.87 -3.17 12.54
N MET A 24 5.29 -3.99 11.58
CA MET A 24 5.89 -5.31 11.83
C MET A 24 7.22 -5.12 12.58
N SER A 25 7.19 -5.16 13.92
CA SER A 25 8.40 -5.20 14.75
C SER A 25 8.98 -6.61 14.71
N GLY A 26 9.83 -6.87 13.72
CA GLY A 26 10.56 -8.13 13.57
C GLY A 26 11.12 -8.27 12.16
N VAL A 27 12.37 -8.72 12.04
CA VAL A 27 12.91 -9.16 10.74
C VAL A 27 12.19 -10.45 10.39
N VAL A 28 11.08 -10.36 9.67
CA VAL A 28 10.33 -11.53 9.23
C VAL A 28 11.06 -12.12 8.02
N ASN A 29 11.67 -13.28 8.20
CA ASN A 29 12.21 -14.07 7.11
C ASN A 29 11.03 -14.81 6.47
N VAL A 30 10.28 -14.10 5.61
CA VAL A 30 9.21 -14.74 4.83
C VAL A 30 9.89 -15.57 3.74
N LYS A 31 9.84 -16.89 3.86
CA LYS A 31 10.18 -17.78 2.74
C LYS A 31 8.97 -17.79 1.81
N LEU A 32 9.11 -17.01 0.75
CA LEU A 32 8.11 -16.89 -0.30
C LEU A 32 8.23 -18.06 -1.27
N LYS A 33 7.09 -18.53 -1.79
CA LYS A 33 7.01 -19.55 -2.85
C LYS A 33 8.08 -19.27 -3.90
N GLU A 34 9.02 -20.21 -4.07
CA GLU A 34 9.97 -20.13 -5.18
C GLU A 34 9.26 -20.43 -6.51
N GLY A 35 9.67 -19.77 -7.59
CA GLY A 35 9.20 -20.16 -8.92
C GLY A 35 9.60 -21.61 -9.19
N HIS A 36 8.65 -22.45 -9.60
CA HIS A 36 8.91 -23.82 -10.06
C HIS A 36 9.30 -23.83 -11.54
N GLN A 37 9.73 -24.98 -12.07
CA GLN A 37 10.02 -25.14 -13.50
C GLN A 37 8.78 -24.92 -14.40
N ASN A 38 7.58 -24.96 -13.82
CA ASN A 38 6.32 -24.69 -14.50
C ASN A 38 5.78 -23.31 -14.12
N LEU A 39 5.08 -22.67 -15.06
CA LEU A 39 4.34 -21.43 -14.81
C LEU A 39 3.08 -21.74 -14.00
N GLU A 40 2.96 -21.11 -12.83
CA GLU A 40 1.79 -21.18 -11.96
C GLU A 40 1.17 -19.80 -11.82
N SER A 41 -0.16 -19.70 -11.96
CA SER A 41 -0.88 -18.44 -11.81
C SER A 41 -2.19 -18.63 -11.04
N SER A 42 -2.57 -17.62 -10.27
CA SER A 42 -3.88 -17.53 -9.65
C SER A 42 -4.38 -16.10 -9.68
N ILE A 43 -5.67 -15.93 -9.93
CA ILE A 43 -6.36 -14.64 -9.85
C ILE A 43 -7.62 -14.86 -9.02
N LYS A 44 -7.83 -14.01 -8.03
CA LYS A 44 -9.02 -14.01 -7.18
C LYS A 44 -9.68 -12.64 -7.26
N LEU A 45 -10.96 -12.65 -7.61
CA LEU A 45 -11.80 -11.47 -7.60
C LEU A 45 -12.81 -11.62 -6.47
N THR A 46 -12.97 -10.59 -5.67
CA THR A 46 -13.96 -10.54 -4.59
C THR A 46 -14.67 -9.21 -4.66
N THR A 47 -15.99 -9.25 -4.77
CA THR A 47 -16.85 -8.07 -4.77
C THR A 47 -17.78 -8.11 -3.57
N GLY A 48 -17.98 -6.97 -2.92
CA GLY A 48 -19.06 -6.77 -1.97
C GLY A 48 -20.41 -6.77 -2.68
N GLY A 49 -21.46 -7.10 -1.93
CA GLY A 49 -22.83 -7.16 -2.43
C GLY A 49 -23.40 -8.58 -2.39
N VAL A 50 -24.31 -8.82 -1.44
CA VAL A 50 -25.25 -9.94 -1.47
C VAL A 50 -26.60 -9.36 -1.89
N ALA A 51 -27.34 -10.03 -2.77
CA ALA A 51 -28.64 -9.55 -3.23
C ALA A 51 -29.54 -9.20 -2.03
N GLY A 52 -29.93 -7.93 -1.92
CA GLY A 52 -30.78 -7.41 -0.84
C GLY A 52 -30.07 -6.76 0.36
N LEU A 53 -28.73 -6.67 0.38
CA LEU A 53 -27.96 -5.94 1.40
C LEU A 53 -27.29 -4.69 0.82
N PRO A 54 -27.02 -3.65 1.65
CA PRO A 54 -26.24 -2.48 1.23
C PRO A 54 -24.87 -2.89 0.69
N ASP A 55 -24.55 -2.47 -0.54
CA ASP A 55 -23.23 -2.67 -1.13
C ASP A 55 -22.36 -1.44 -0.87
N TYR A 56 -21.27 -1.63 -0.14
CA TYR A 56 -20.26 -0.60 0.14
C TYR A 56 -19.23 -0.47 -0.99
N GLY A 57 -19.53 -1.03 -2.17
CA GLY A 57 -18.70 -0.95 -3.37
C GLY A 57 -17.34 -1.62 -3.20
N THR A 58 -17.22 -2.57 -2.26
CA THR A 58 -15.94 -3.19 -1.94
C THR A 58 -15.51 -4.07 -3.10
N ARG A 59 -14.30 -3.87 -3.61
CA ARG A 59 -13.71 -4.68 -4.68
C ARG A 59 -12.30 -5.04 -4.29
N ARG A 60 -11.98 -6.32 -4.37
CA ARG A 60 -10.66 -6.85 -4.10
C ARG A 60 -10.22 -7.73 -5.26
N VAL A 61 -9.04 -7.45 -5.77
CA VAL A 61 -8.36 -8.23 -6.79
C VAL A 61 -7.07 -8.73 -6.18
N GLU A 62 -6.80 -10.02 -6.30
CA GLU A 62 -5.56 -10.63 -5.85
C GLU A 62 -4.99 -11.45 -7.00
N PHE A 63 -3.68 -11.42 -7.17
CA PHE A 63 -3.00 -12.27 -8.14
C PHE A 63 -1.73 -12.85 -7.54
N ASN A 64 -1.38 -14.04 -8.00
CA ASN A 64 -0.09 -14.66 -7.77
C ASN A 64 0.39 -15.25 -9.09
N LEU A 65 1.67 -15.12 -9.37
CA LEU A 65 2.31 -15.64 -10.57
C LEU A 65 3.73 -16.06 -10.22
N GLY A 66 4.10 -17.29 -10.54
CA GLY A 66 5.45 -17.79 -10.31
C GLY A 66 5.88 -18.75 -11.41
N GLY A 67 7.18 -18.82 -11.67
CA GLY A 67 7.71 -19.74 -12.68
C GLY A 67 9.12 -19.40 -13.13
N PRO A 68 9.59 -20.02 -14.23
CA PRO A 68 10.86 -19.68 -14.85
C PRO A 68 10.81 -18.27 -15.44
N SER A 69 11.85 -17.47 -15.20
CA SER A 69 11.90 -16.08 -15.65
C SER A 69 12.25 -15.98 -17.13
N LEU A 70 11.55 -15.10 -17.84
CA LEU A 70 11.89 -14.73 -19.22
C LEU A 70 13.19 -13.92 -19.33
N ALA A 71 13.75 -13.46 -18.19
CA ALA A 71 14.99 -12.69 -18.16
C ALA A 71 16.16 -13.42 -18.82
N GLU A 72 16.24 -14.76 -18.68
CA GLU A 72 17.26 -15.56 -19.34
C GLU A 72 17.15 -15.46 -20.87
N ASN A 73 15.94 -15.59 -21.42
CA ASN A 73 15.71 -15.51 -22.86
C ASN A 73 15.97 -14.09 -23.39
N LEU A 74 15.61 -13.06 -22.63
CA LEU A 74 15.87 -11.66 -22.99
C LEU A 74 17.37 -11.35 -23.02
N LEU A 75 18.12 -11.81 -22.01
CA LEU A 75 19.58 -11.64 -21.95
C LEU A 75 20.29 -12.36 -23.11
N LYS A 76 19.83 -13.56 -23.48
CA LYS A 76 20.33 -14.31 -24.64
C LYS A 76 20.13 -13.54 -25.95
N ILE A 77 18.97 -12.89 -26.13
CA ILE A 77 18.69 -12.03 -27.30
C ILE A 77 19.66 -10.83 -27.33
N LEU A 78 20.04 -10.31 -26.18
CA LEU A 78 21.03 -9.24 -26.03
C LEU A 78 22.48 -9.72 -26.14
N GLY A 79 22.72 -10.98 -26.47
CA GLY A 79 24.06 -11.57 -26.64
C GLY A 79 24.75 -11.97 -25.33
N VAL A 80 24.03 -11.98 -24.22
CA VAL A 80 24.54 -12.38 -22.90
C VAL A 80 23.98 -13.75 -22.55
N ASN A 81 24.85 -14.74 -22.34
CA ASN A 81 24.46 -16.07 -21.87
C ASN A 81 24.74 -16.19 -20.36
N PRO A 82 23.80 -15.79 -19.48
CA PRO A 82 24.03 -15.91 -18.05
C PRO A 82 24.04 -17.40 -17.64
N PRO A 83 24.94 -17.82 -16.74
CA PRO A 83 24.96 -19.19 -16.24
C PRO A 83 23.75 -19.48 -15.33
N GLY A 84 23.28 -20.72 -15.31
CA GLY A 84 22.28 -21.18 -14.36
C GLY A 84 20.84 -20.88 -14.76
N GLU A 85 19.93 -20.92 -13.78
CA GLU A 85 18.48 -20.82 -13.99
C GLU A 85 17.90 -19.61 -13.28
N PHE A 86 16.97 -18.91 -13.93
CA PHE A 86 16.26 -17.77 -13.36
C PHE A 86 14.81 -18.13 -13.07
N TYR A 87 14.36 -17.75 -11.87
CA TYR A 87 13.00 -17.91 -11.40
C TYR A 87 12.46 -16.56 -10.96
N PHE A 88 11.15 -16.39 -11.09
CA PHE A 88 10.46 -15.22 -10.56
C PHE A 88 9.21 -15.64 -9.79
N PHE A 89 8.83 -14.79 -8.85
CA PHE A 89 7.56 -14.87 -8.16
C PHE A 89 7.02 -13.45 -8.00
N MET A 90 5.74 -13.28 -8.28
CA MET A 90 5.03 -12.02 -8.20
C MET A 90 3.71 -12.26 -7.50
N ASN A 91 3.39 -11.38 -6.55
CA ASN A 91 2.05 -11.31 -6.00
C ASN A 91 1.60 -9.87 -5.90
N GLY A 92 0.30 -9.70 -5.72
CA GLY A 92 -0.24 -8.43 -5.32
C GLY A 92 -1.72 -8.52 -5.00
N TYR A 93 -2.19 -7.50 -4.31
CA TYR A 93 -3.61 -7.27 -4.18
C TYR A 93 -3.93 -5.79 -4.26
N GLY A 94 -5.14 -5.50 -4.73
CA GLY A 94 -5.77 -4.20 -4.64
C GLY A 94 -7.13 -4.37 -3.99
N LYS A 95 -7.42 -3.59 -2.95
CA LYS A 95 -8.72 -3.56 -2.28
C LYS A 95 -9.18 -2.11 -2.21
N VAL A 96 -10.33 -1.83 -2.80
CA VAL A 96 -10.97 -0.52 -2.77
C VAL A 96 -12.37 -0.63 -2.16
N SER A 97 -12.80 0.37 -1.39
CA SER A 97 -14.10 0.37 -0.72
C SER A 97 -14.55 1.78 -0.37
N ASP A 98 -15.86 2.06 -0.43
CA ASP A 98 -16.44 3.31 0.08
C ASP A 98 -16.84 3.23 1.56
N THR A 99 -16.60 2.08 2.20
CA THR A 99 -16.91 1.87 3.63
C THR A 99 -18.40 2.08 3.92
N ASN A 100 -18.78 2.12 5.20
CA ASN A 100 -20.14 2.42 5.64
C ASN A 100 -20.35 3.91 6.02
N LEU A 101 -19.32 4.73 5.86
CA LEU A 101 -19.33 6.15 6.24
C LEU A 101 -19.44 7.05 5.00
N PRO A 102 -19.88 8.31 5.14
CA PRO A 102 -19.84 9.28 4.05
C PRO A 102 -18.42 9.43 3.51
N THR A 103 -18.30 9.59 2.20
CA THR A 103 -17.02 9.59 1.50
C THR A 103 -16.72 10.93 0.85
N ALA A 104 -15.43 11.21 0.65
CA ALA A 104 -15.00 12.26 -0.26
C ALA A 104 -15.22 11.83 -1.73
N LYS A 105 -15.47 12.81 -2.61
CA LYS A 105 -15.53 12.59 -4.06
C LYS A 105 -14.15 12.38 -4.67
N LYS A 106 -13.11 12.99 -4.09
CA LYS A 106 -11.73 12.89 -4.55
C LYS A 106 -10.76 12.92 -3.38
N LEU A 107 -9.79 12.00 -3.39
CA LEU A 107 -8.62 12.02 -2.52
C LEU A 107 -7.40 12.61 -3.25
N TYR A 108 -6.46 13.15 -2.49
CA TYR A 108 -5.25 13.81 -3.00
C TYR A 108 -4.01 13.09 -2.43
N PRO A 109 -3.58 11.98 -3.05
CA PRO A 109 -2.46 11.22 -2.55
C PRO A 109 -1.12 11.95 -2.75
N HIS A 110 -0.23 11.81 -1.77
CA HIS A 110 1.12 12.38 -1.81
C HIS A 110 2.08 11.46 -2.57
N GLN A 111 2.97 12.05 -3.38
CA GLN A 111 4.02 11.31 -4.07
C GLN A 111 5.19 10.97 -3.12
N SER A 112 5.06 9.88 -2.36
CA SER A 112 6.17 9.35 -1.54
C SER A 112 7.12 8.43 -2.32
N LEU A 113 6.72 7.98 -3.52
CA LEU A 113 7.52 7.11 -4.38
C LEU A 113 8.16 7.93 -5.50
N SER A 114 9.47 7.79 -5.66
CA SER A 114 10.20 8.34 -6.79
C SER A 114 10.90 7.20 -7.55
N PHE A 115 10.80 7.25 -8.87
CA PHE A 115 11.43 6.30 -9.77
C PHE A 115 12.45 7.05 -10.64
N PRO A 116 13.49 6.36 -11.13
CA PRO A 116 14.36 6.94 -12.15
C PRO A 116 13.55 7.41 -13.36
N GLU A 117 13.93 8.54 -13.95
CA GLU A 117 13.18 9.20 -15.03
C GLU A 117 12.96 8.30 -16.26
N TRP A 118 13.89 7.37 -16.54
CA TRP A 118 13.76 6.39 -17.62
C TRP A 118 12.67 5.33 -17.38
N LEU A 119 12.25 5.13 -16.14
CA LEU A 119 11.20 4.19 -15.75
C LEU A 119 9.85 4.90 -15.67
N LEU A 120 9.76 5.93 -14.82
CA LEU A 120 8.56 6.74 -14.63
C LEU A 120 8.97 8.17 -14.22
N SER A 121 8.47 9.17 -14.95
CA SER A 121 8.58 10.58 -14.53
C SER A 121 7.69 10.87 -13.31
N ASP A 122 8.01 11.94 -12.57
CA ASP A 122 7.20 12.37 -11.41
C ASP A 122 5.74 12.64 -11.80
N LYS A 123 5.51 13.31 -12.93
CA LYS A 123 4.15 13.57 -13.44
C LYS A 123 3.38 12.28 -13.75
N GLN A 124 4.06 11.25 -14.27
CA GLN A 124 3.42 9.95 -14.51
C GLN A 124 3.13 9.22 -13.20
N THR A 125 4.04 9.32 -12.23
CA THR A 125 3.90 8.73 -10.90
C THR A 125 2.70 9.35 -10.17
N GLN A 126 2.57 10.67 -10.17
CA GLN A 126 1.41 11.35 -9.57
C GLN A 126 0.10 10.93 -10.24
N ASN A 127 0.05 10.91 -11.58
CA ASN A 127 -1.14 10.45 -12.31
C ASN A 127 -1.50 8.99 -12.00
N LEU A 128 -0.52 8.13 -11.73
CA LEU A 128 -0.75 6.75 -11.31
C LEU A 128 -1.35 6.71 -9.91
N LEU A 129 -0.79 7.46 -8.95
CA LEU A 129 -1.29 7.54 -7.58
C LEU A 129 -2.74 8.03 -7.53
N GLU A 130 -3.10 9.05 -8.31
CA GLU A 130 -4.48 9.52 -8.41
C GLU A 130 -5.44 8.43 -8.91
N LYS A 131 -5.00 7.59 -9.86
CA LYS A 131 -5.80 6.45 -10.35
C LYS A 131 -5.91 5.31 -9.35
N LEU A 132 -4.95 5.21 -8.42
CA LEU A 132 -4.95 4.24 -7.33
C LEU A 132 -5.81 4.71 -6.13
N ALA A 133 -6.39 5.91 -6.19
CA ALA A 133 -7.29 6.45 -5.16
C ALA A 133 -8.76 6.64 -5.62
N PRO A 134 -9.43 5.64 -6.25
CA PRO A 134 -10.78 5.82 -6.80
C PRO A 134 -11.91 5.83 -5.75
N ARG A 135 -11.64 5.41 -4.50
CA ARG A 135 -12.64 5.23 -3.42
C ARG A 135 -12.14 5.86 -2.12
N GLU A 136 -12.92 5.79 -1.05
CA GLU A 136 -12.53 6.29 0.27
C GLU A 136 -11.38 5.50 0.91
N GLU A 137 -11.39 4.17 0.78
CA GLU A 137 -10.33 3.28 1.26
C GLU A 137 -9.69 2.57 0.08
N ASN A 138 -8.37 2.72 -0.09
CA ASN A 138 -7.62 2.10 -1.17
C ASN A 138 -6.35 1.46 -0.63
N ASP A 139 -6.34 0.14 -0.56
CA ASP A 139 -5.20 -0.67 -0.11
C ASP A 139 -4.58 -1.39 -1.30
N TRP A 140 -3.29 -1.17 -1.53
CA TRP A 140 -2.52 -1.80 -2.59
C TRP A 140 -1.28 -2.46 -2.01
N HIS A 141 -0.97 -3.64 -2.54
CA HIS A 141 0.25 -4.37 -2.23
C HIS A 141 0.76 -5.02 -3.50
N ALA A 142 2.06 -4.93 -3.72
CA ALA A 142 2.73 -5.57 -4.83
C ALA A 142 4.08 -6.08 -4.35
N MET A 143 4.40 -7.32 -4.71
CA MET A 143 5.67 -7.94 -4.39
C MET A 143 6.24 -8.64 -5.60
N TYR A 144 7.54 -8.48 -5.80
CA TYR A 144 8.32 -9.14 -6.83
C TYR A 144 9.52 -9.80 -6.18
N LYS A 145 9.78 -11.07 -6.50
CA LYS A 145 10.99 -11.80 -6.12
C LYS A 145 11.62 -12.39 -7.38
N SER A 146 12.92 -12.19 -7.56
CA SER A 146 13.72 -12.89 -8.55
C SER A 146 14.74 -13.78 -7.85
N THR A 147 14.91 -14.99 -8.34
CA THR A 147 15.91 -15.94 -7.84
C THR A 147 16.76 -16.40 -9.01
N TRP A 148 18.06 -16.17 -8.92
CA TRP A 148 19.05 -16.65 -9.87
C TRP A 148 19.87 -17.77 -9.22
N LYS A 149 19.63 -19.01 -9.68
CA LYS A 149 20.44 -20.19 -9.32
C LYS A 149 21.63 -20.26 -10.26
N ILE A 150 22.67 -19.47 -9.96
CA ILE A 150 23.92 -19.37 -10.76
C ILE A 150 24.58 -20.75 -10.93
N SER A 151 24.54 -21.57 -9.87
CA SER A 151 24.94 -22.98 -9.90
C SER A 151 24.21 -23.76 -8.81
N GLN A 152 24.42 -25.08 -8.75
CA GLN A 152 23.94 -25.94 -7.66
C GLN A 152 24.44 -25.52 -6.26
N ARG A 153 25.42 -24.61 -6.19
CA ARG A 153 26.05 -24.14 -4.94
C ARG A 153 25.84 -22.65 -4.69
N LEU A 154 25.36 -21.88 -5.67
CA LEU A 154 25.29 -20.42 -5.58
C LEU A 154 23.93 -19.94 -6.04
N GLN A 155 23.20 -19.31 -5.13
CA GLN A 155 21.87 -18.75 -5.37
C GLN A 155 21.84 -17.30 -4.91
N TRP A 156 21.31 -16.43 -5.77
CA TRP A 156 21.08 -15.02 -5.45
C TRP A 156 19.60 -14.71 -5.60
N SER A 157 18.96 -14.24 -4.53
CA SER A 157 17.55 -13.89 -4.50
C SER A 157 17.38 -12.41 -4.19
N ASN A 158 16.61 -11.70 -4.99
CA ASN A 158 16.23 -10.31 -4.74
C ASN A 158 14.71 -10.22 -4.58
N SER A 159 14.23 -9.41 -3.66
CA SER A 159 12.81 -9.13 -3.52
C SER A 159 12.53 -7.64 -3.31
N PHE A 160 11.45 -7.18 -3.93
CA PHE A 160 10.86 -5.86 -3.79
C PHE A 160 9.44 -6.04 -3.26
N ASP A 161 9.12 -5.43 -2.12
CA ASP A 161 7.77 -5.39 -1.57
C ASP A 161 7.34 -3.93 -1.43
N LEU A 162 6.12 -3.64 -1.89
CA LEU A 162 5.50 -2.32 -1.86
C LEU A 162 4.10 -2.44 -1.27
N SER A 163 3.82 -1.65 -0.26
CA SER A 163 2.47 -1.42 0.28
C SER A 163 2.12 0.05 0.14
N LEU A 164 0.90 0.34 -0.31
CA LEU A 164 0.36 1.68 -0.45
C LEU A 164 -1.06 1.70 0.11
N ASN A 165 -1.34 2.63 1.02
CA ASN A 165 -2.67 2.87 1.56
C ASN A 165 -3.03 4.36 1.39
N ILE A 166 -4.18 4.63 0.80
CA ILE A 166 -4.69 5.99 0.54
C ILE A 166 -6.12 6.07 1.06
N ASN A 167 -6.34 6.90 2.09
CA ASN A 167 -7.63 7.13 2.74
C ASN A 167 -7.67 8.43 3.55
N GLN A 168 -8.75 8.70 4.28
CA GLN A 168 -8.86 9.81 5.24
C GLN A 168 -8.73 9.38 6.72
N GLY A 169 -8.28 8.16 6.97
CA GLY A 169 -7.99 7.64 8.31
C GLY A 169 -9.22 7.45 9.21
N TYR A 170 -10.40 7.16 8.65
CA TYR A 170 -11.66 7.04 9.39
C TYR A 170 -11.68 5.94 10.44
N PHE A 171 -10.77 4.96 10.36
CA PHE A 171 -10.69 3.81 11.28
C PHE A 171 -9.42 3.81 12.11
N MET A 172 -8.73 4.96 12.18
CA MET A 172 -7.47 5.09 12.88
C MET A 172 -7.62 5.80 14.21
N PRO A 173 -6.99 5.30 15.28
CA PRO A 173 -6.90 6.04 16.53
C PRO A 173 -6.02 7.26 16.30
N ARG A 174 -6.60 8.47 16.42
CA ARG A 174 -5.83 9.73 16.41
C ARG A 174 -5.48 10.11 17.84
N ALA A 175 -4.27 10.61 18.06
CA ALA A 175 -3.78 11.02 19.38
C ALA A 175 -4.67 12.08 20.08
N PHE A 176 -5.51 12.80 19.32
CA PHE A 176 -6.32 13.92 19.81
C PHE A 176 -7.82 13.83 19.46
N SER A 177 -8.33 12.68 19.02
CA SER A 177 -9.76 12.51 18.71
C SER A 177 -10.35 11.27 19.38
N SER A 178 -11.48 11.44 20.06
CA SER A 178 -12.27 10.34 20.62
C SER A 178 -13.05 9.54 19.56
N SER A 179 -13.17 10.08 18.33
CA SER A 179 -13.79 9.38 17.19
C SER A 179 -12.82 9.26 16.02
N SER A 180 -12.77 8.07 15.41
CA SER A 180 -11.93 7.82 14.24
C SER A 180 -12.47 8.54 12.97
N PHE A 181 -13.79 8.78 12.89
CA PHE A 181 -14.43 9.55 11.80
C PHE A 181 -14.60 11.05 12.15
N PRO A 182 -14.33 11.97 11.21
CA PRO A 182 -14.44 13.42 11.41
C PRO A 182 -15.88 13.97 11.29
N TYR A 183 -16.72 13.76 12.29
CA TYR A 183 -18.13 14.23 12.26
C TYR A 183 -18.31 15.74 12.10
N ARG A 184 -17.31 16.55 12.47
CA ARG A 184 -17.34 18.01 12.21
C ARG A 184 -17.37 18.25 10.69
N TYR A 185 -16.38 17.71 9.98
CA TYR A 185 -16.11 17.93 8.55
C TYR A 185 -16.95 17.08 7.58
N ILE A 186 -18.02 16.41 8.05
CA ILE A 186 -18.85 15.47 7.26
C ILE A 186 -19.41 16.09 5.96
N LYS A 187 -19.63 17.41 5.93
CA LYS A 187 -20.15 18.12 4.76
C LYS A 187 -19.07 18.60 3.79
N ILE A 188 -17.81 18.59 4.21
CA ILE A 188 -16.68 19.12 3.46
C ILE A 188 -15.51 18.13 3.37
N LEU A 189 -15.80 16.82 3.30
CA LEU A 189 -14.80 15.75 3.24
C LEU A 189 -13.81 15.87 2.07
N ASP A 190 -14.19 16.51 0.96
CA ASP A 190 -13.29 16.83 -0.16
C ASP A 190 -12.15 17.79 0.23
N ASN A 191 -12.30 18.52 1.34
CA ASN A 191 -11.29 19.42 1.93
C ASN A 191 -10.74 18.86 3.25
N TYR A 192 -10.96 17.58 3.52
CA TYR A 192 -10.40 16.90 4.67
C TYR A 192 -9.05 16.26 4.34
N ASN A 193 -8.29 15.87 5.37
CA ASN A 193 -6.94 15.37 5.17
C ASN A 193 -6.95 14.05 4.40
N THR A 194 -6.17 13.97 3.32
CA THR A 194 -5.82 12.69 2.70
C THR A 194 -4.55 12.19 3.36
N ILE A 195 -4.58 10.93 3.79
CA ILE A 195 -3.44 10.22 4.34
C ILE A 195 -2.94 9.23 3.29
N THR A 196 -1.67 9.36 2.93
CA THR A 196 -0.96 8.44 2.06
C THR A 196 0.11 7.74 2.88
N ARG A 197 0.01 6.41 3.00
CA ARG A 197 1.03 5.57 3.62
C ARG A 197 1.68 4.72 2.58
N THR A 198 3.00 4.71 2.61
CA THR A 198 3.81 3.88 1.74
C THR A 198 4.82 3.11 2.57
N ALA A 199 4.98 1.83 2.27
CA ALA A 199 6.04 1.00 2.82
C ALA A 199 6.75 0.29 1.66
N VAL A 200 8.08 0.39 1.61
CA VAL A 200 8.93 -0.24 0.61
C VAL A 200 9.99 -1.07 1.29
N MET A 201 10.12 -2.33 0.88
CA MET A 201 11.17 -3.23 1.35
C MET A 201 11.96 -3.78 0.16
N LEU A 202 13.28 -3.61 0.20
CA LEU A 202 14.23 -4.20 -0.71
C LEU A 202 15.04 -5.23 0.05
N ASN A 203 15.05 -6.49 -0.39
CA ASN A 203 15.92 -7.53 0.16
C ASN A 203 16.77 -8.16 -0.94
N SER A 204 18.01 -8.47 -0.60
CA SER A 204 18.95 -9.22 -1.44
C SER A 204 19.64 -10.27 -0.57
N ILE A 205 19.56 -11.53 -0.98
CA ILE A 205 20.08 -12.68 -0.25
C ILE A 205 20.97 -13.48 -1.19
N LEU A 206 22.25 -13.61 -0.86
CA LEU A 206 23.21 -14.43 -1.59
C LEU A 206 23.61 -15.62 -0.72
N VAL A 207 23.33 -16.83 -1.19
CA VAL A 207 23.71 -18.09 -0.53
C VAL A 207 24.78 -18.77 -1.37
N HIS A 208 25.92 -19.10 -0.75
CA HIS A 208 26.99 -19.86 -1.40
C HIS A 208 27.43 -21.04 -0.53
N THR A 209 27.22 -22.24 -1.03
CA THR A 209 27.66 -23.51 -0.44
C THR A 209 29.06 -23.87 -0.93
N LEU A 210 30.06 -23.71 -0.05
CA LEU A 210 31.45 -24.01 -0.36
C LEU A 210 31.72 -25.54 -0.36
N SER A 211 31.07 -26.26 0.55
CA SER A 211 31.16 -27.73 0.67
C SER A 211 29.87 -28.29 1.31
N PRO A 212 29.68 -29.62 1.37
CA PRO A 212 28.53 -30.21 2.06
C PRO A 212 28.43 -29.86 3.57
N LYS A 213 29.48 -29.30 4.17
CA LYS A 213 29.53 -28.92 5.60
C LYS A 213 29.73 -27.42 5.84
N SER A 214 29.87 -26.61 4.79
CA SER A 214 30.19 -25.18 4.92
C SER A 214 29.51 -24.37 3.84
N PHE A 215 28.79 -23.34 4.27
CA PHE A 215 28.13 -22.35 3.42
C PHE A 215 28.18 -20.99 4.11
N TYR A 216 27.98 -19.93 3.33
CA TYR A 216 27.72 -18.60 3.88
C TYR A 216 26.47 -18.00 3.22
N GLU A 217 25.81 -17.12 3.97
CA GLU A 217 24.64 -16.38 3.53
C GLU A 217 24.84 -14.89 3.83
N LEU A 218 24.71 -14.07 2.79
CA LEU A 218 24.76 -12.62 2.89
C LEU A 218 23.36 -12.06 2.68
N LYS A 219 22.79 -11.39 3.69
CA LYS A 219 21.51 -10.70 3.63
C LYS A 219 21.72 -9.19 3.68
N LEU A 220 21.24 -8.49 2.66
CA LEU A 220 21.14 -7.03 2.64
C LEU A 220 19.66 -6.66 2.54
N SER A 221 19.20 -5.79 3.43
CA SER A 221 17.81 -5.33 3.43
C SER A 221 17.72 -3.84 3.70
N ARG A 222 16.75 -3.18 3.07
CA ARG A 222 16.35 -1.80 3.36
C ARG A 222 14.84 -1.74 3.44
N PHE A 223 14.34 -1.25 4.57
CA PHE A 223 12.94 -0.97 4.78
C PHE A 223 12.74 0.54 4.95
N SER A 224 11.73 1.09 4.30
CA SER A 224 11.34 2.50 4.43
C SER A 224 9.84 2.57 4.55
N THR A 225 9.34 3.36 5.50
CA THR A 225 7.93 3.67 5.64
C THR A 225 7.75 5.17 5.75
N GLU A 226 6.75 5.67 5.03
CA GLU A 226 6.41 7.08 5.01
C GLU A 226 4.90 7.23 5.17
N GLU A 227 4.49 8.17 6.01
CA GLU A 227 3.11 8.61 6.14
C GLU A 227 3.08 10.11 5.87
N HIS A 228 2.31 10.50 4.87
CA HIS A 228 2.03 11.88 4.56
C HIS A 228 0.54 12.16 4.80
N SER A 229 0.25 13.21 5.56
CA SER A 229 -1.12 13.64 5.85
C SER A 229 -1.25 15.13 5.57
N ALA A 230 -1.96 15.48 4.51
CA ALA A 230 -2.20 16.86 4.12
C ALA A 230 -3.61 17.05 3.55
N VAL A 231 -4.12 18.26 3.65
CA VAL A 231 -5.34 18.65 2.95
C VAL A 231 -4.97 18.99 1.51
N GLN A 232 -5.54 18.25 0.56
CA GLN A 232 -5.32 18.47 -0.88
C GLN A 232 -3.86 18.37 -1.33
N ASP A 233 -3.00 17.68 -0.56
CA ASP A 233 -1.56 17.59 -0.79
C ASP A 233 -0.85 18.97 -0.83
N LEU A 234 -1.40 19.97 -0.14
CA LEU A 234 -0.86 21.33 -0.09
C LEU A 234 0.10 21.52 1.09
N HIS A 235 1.13 22.33 0.87
CA HIS A 235 1.97 22.83 1.96
C HIS A 235 1.17 23.78 2.87
N TRP A 236 1.48 23.82 4.17
CA TRP A 236 0.70 24.59 5.15
C TRP A 236 0.65 26.10 4.86
N THR A 237 1.64 26.64 4.15
CA THR A 237 1.65 28.06 3.72
C THR A 237 0.72 28.35 2.55
N GLU A 238 0.37 27.33 1.77
CA GLU A 238 -0.50 27.43 0.59
C GLU A 238 -1.95 27.07 0.94
N TYR A 239 -2.12 26.30 2.01
CA TYR A 239 -3.43 25.93 2.53
C TYR A 239 -4.22 27.16 2.95
N ARG A 240 -5.45 27.24 2.45
CA ARG A 240 -6.45 28.22 2.90
C ARG A 240 -7.52 27.48 3.68
N GLU A 241 -7.59 27.76 4.97
CA GLU A 241 -8.62 27.22 5.85
C GLU A 241 -10.00 27.56 5.31
N ARG A 242 -10.85 26.53 5.20
CA ARG A 242 -12.25 26.69 4.85
C ARG A 242 -13.07 26.56 6.11
N LEU A 243 -13.91 27.55 6.35
CA LEU A 243 -14.88 27.52 7.44
C LEU A 243 -16.00 26.53 7.08
N ASP A 244 -16.33 25.63 8.00
CA ASP A 244 -17.45 24.71 7.88
C ASP A 244 -18.73 25.39 8.39
N LEU A 245 -19.18 26.40 7.64
CA LEU A 245 -20.34 27.21 8.00
C LEU A 245 -21.67 26.47 7.82
N GLU A 246 -21.67 25.22 7.37
CA GLU A 246 -22.89 24.48 7.07
C GLU A 246 -23.12 23.25 7.98
N PRO A 247 -24.37 22.96 8.37
CA PRO A 247 -25.57 23.74 8.08
C PRO A 247 -25.67 24.98 9.00
N ASN A 248 -26.14 26.10 8.44
CA ASN A 248 -26.58 27.25 9.23
C ASN A 248 -27.83 26.86 10.03
N PHE A 249 -27.80 27.02 11.35
CA PHE A 249 -29.00 26.84 12.17
C PHE A 249 -29.72 28.18 12.27
N TYR A 250 -30.93 28.22 11.72
CA TYR A 250 -31.84 29.34 11.87
C TYR A 250 -32.73 29.08 13.07
N VAL A 251 -32.47 29.75 14.18
CA VAL A 251 -33.34 29.68 15.36
C VAL A 251 -34.23 30.93 15.35
N PRO A 252 -35.57 30.79 15.29
CA PRO A 252 -36.45 31.94 15.46
C PRO A 252 -36.31 32.43 16.91
N SER A 253 -35.77 33.64 17.11
CA SER A 253 -35.52 34.16 18.47
C SER A 253 -36.75 34.83 19.07
N SER A 254 -37.75 35.19 18.25
CA SER A 254 -39.01 35.78 18.71
C SER A 254 -40.20 35.48 17.79
N ARG A 255 -41.43 35.70 18.30
CA ARG A 255 -42.69 35.57 17.53
C ARG A 255 -42.83 36.60 16.40
N ASP A 256 -41.95 37.60 16.34
CA ASP A 256 -42.01 38.73 15.41
C ASP A 256 -41.15 38.53 14.14
N GLY A 257 -40.53 37.35 13.98
CA GLY A 257 -39.84 36.96 12.75
C GLY A 257 -38.33 37.27 12.73
N ASP A 258 -37.73 37.61 13.86
CA ASP A 258 -36.28 37.72 13.99
C ASP A 258 -35.64 36.33 13.92
N ILE A 259 -34.66 36.20 13.03
CA ILE A 259 -33.92 34.95 12.79
C ILE A 259 -32.51 35.12 13.34
N GLU A 260 -32.14 34.31 14.32
CA GLU A 260 -30.78 34.19 14.79
C GLU A 260 -30.09 33.10 13.95
N VAL A 261 -28.97 33.48 13.31
CA VAL A 261 -28.14 32.56 12.52
C VAL A 261 -26.98 32.13 13.40
N THR A 262 -27.00 30.87 13.83
CA THR A 262 -25.86 30.29 14.55
C THR A 262 -25.09 29.38 13.60
N TYR A 263 -23.79 29.65 13.46
CA TYR A 263 -22.86 28.78 12.76
C TYR A 263 -22.45 27.65 13.73
N ARG A 264 -22.10 26.48 13.19
CA ARG A 264 -21.70 25.33 14.03
C ARG A 264 -20.40 25.56 14.83
N ASP A 265 -19.68 26.63 14.54
CA ASP A 265 -18.39 26.99 15.14
C ASP A 265 -18.48 28.00 16.30
N GLU A 266 -19.69 28.41 16.72
CA GLU A 266 -19.98 29.16 17.97
C GLU A 266 -20.83 28.32 18.93
#